data_AF-A0A8X7XCX5-F1
#
_entry.id   AF-A0A8X7XCX5-F1
#
_cell.length_a   1.000
_cell.length_b   1.000
_cell.length_c   1.000
_cell.angle_alpha   90.00
_cell.angle_beta   90.00
_cell.angle_gamma   90.00
#
_symmetry.space_group_name_H-M   'P 1'
#
loop_
_entity.id
_entity.type
_entity.pdbx_description
1 polymer ?
#
loop_
_entity_poly.entity_id
_entity_poly.type
_entity_poly.pdbx_seq_one_letter_code
_entity_poly.pdbx_strand_id
1 'polypeptide(L)'
;MAAAVVAAVTTSVSPTDAEAERSGTEDELRDVVAEELAAAAVAVAAAAAGPPNRLVKLPLARIKALMKADPDVALASQESVFVIAKATIIHIDTRSSGREHTRLDCLGGSNRRFSMSASAVYVLDLKGKVLICRNYRGDVDMSEIEHFMPILMDKEEEGTLSPILAHGGVRFMWIKHNNLYLVATSKKNACVSLVFSFLYKIVQVFSEYFKELEEESIRDNFVIIYELMDELMDFGYPQTTDSKILQEYITQEGHKLDTGAPRPPATVTNAVSWRSEGIKYRKNEVFLDVIESVNLLVSANGNVLRSEIVGSIKMRVFLSGMPELRLGLNDKVLFENTGRGKSKSVELEDVKFHQCVRLSRFENDRTISFIPPDGEFELMSYRLNTHVKPLIWIESVIEKHSHSRIEYMIKAKSQFKRRSTANNVEIHIPVPNDADSPKFKTTVGSVKWVPENSEIVWSIKSFPGGKEYLMRAHFGLPSVEAEDKEGKPPISVKFEIPYFTTSGIQVRYLKIIEKSGYQALPWVRYITQNGGNTNI
;
A
#
# COMPACT_ATOMS: atom_id res chain seq x y z
N MET A 1 29.44 -50.49 19.59
CA MET A 1 30.26 -50.21 18.39
C MET A 1 30.79 -48.79 18.56
N ALA A 2 31.77 -48.58 19.45
CA ALA A 2 33.22 -48.56 19.18
C ALA A 2 33.57 -47.40 18.21
N ALA A 3 34.01 -46.22 18.68
CA ALA A 3 35.37 -45.83 19.14
C ALA A 3 36.37 -45.76 17.94
N ALA A 4 37.36 -44.89 17.79
CA ALA A 4 38.05 -43.81 18.52
C ALA A 4 38.84 -42.98 17.45
N VAL A 5 39.06 -41.67 17.54
CA VAL A 5 40.23 -40.93 18.11
C VAL A 5 41.64 -41.41 17.68
N VAL A 6 42.53 -40.41 17.47
CA VAL A 6 44.03 -40.38 17.51
C VAL A 6 44.69 -40.43 16.11
N ALA A 7 45.27 -39.35 15.56
CA ALA A 7 46.44 -38.51 15.88
C ALA A 7 47.78 -38.96 15.24
N ALA A 8 48.34 -38.00 14.49
CA ALA A 8 49.70 -37.68 14.03
C ALA A 8 50.96 -38.51 14.40
N VAL A 9 51.98 -38.33 13.54
CA VAL A 9 53.44 -38.13 13.81
C VAL A 9 54.43 -39.12 13.13
N THR A 10 55.09 -38.59 12.08
CA THR A 10 56.53 -38.57 11.67
C THR A 10 57.48 -39.81 11.66
N THR A 11 58.11 -40.00 10.48
CA THR A 11 59.56 -40.16 10.11
C THR A 11 60.47 -41.29 10.64
N SER A 12 61.07 -42.04 9.70
CA SER A 12 62.52 -42.42 9.53
C SER A 12 62.62 -43.51 8.42
N VAL A 13 63.34 -43.43 7.27
CA VAL A 13 64.80 -43.32 6.95
C VAL A 13 65.57 -44.50 7.60
N SER A 14 66.26 -45.45 6.96
CA SER A 14 67.00 -45.61 5.68
C SER A 14 67.60 -47.07 5.61
N PRO A 15 68.70 -47.39 4.88
CA PRO A 15 68.84 -47.80 3.47
C PRO A 15 69.64 -49.14 3.32
N THR A 16 70.26 -49.36 2.14
CA THR A 16 71.27 -50.37 1.70
C THR A 16 70.72 -51.49 0.79
N ASP A 17 71.27 -51.84 -0.38
CA ASP A 17 72.52 -51.48 -1.08
C ASP A 17 72.47 -51.86 -2.58
N ALA A 18 73.25 -51.13 -3.37
CA ALA A 18 74.03 -51.49 -4.58
C ALA A 18 73.32 -52.16 -5.79
N GLU A 19 73.17 -51.51 -6.95
CA GLU A 19 74.13 -51.11 -8.00
C GLU A 19 73.91 -51.99 -9.25
N ALA A 20 73.52 -51.38 -10.38
CA ALA A 20 74.06 -51.63 -11.73
C ALA A 20 73.27 -50.91 -12.85
N GLU A 21 73.96 -49.95 -13.46
CA GLU A 21 73.99 -49.57 -14.89
C GLU A 21 72.71 -49.25 -15.71
N ARG A 22 72.55 -47.92 -15.89
CA ARG A 22 72.55 -47.15 -17.15
C ARG A 22 71.44 -47.31 -18.20
N SER A 23 70.74 -46.18 -18.31
CA SER A 23 70.44 -45.37 -19.50
C SER A 23 69.37 -45.84 -20.48
N GLY A 24 68.20 -45.19 -20.36
CA GLY A 24 67.29 -44.96 -21.48
C GLY A 24 65.81 -44.92 -21.11
N THR A 25 65.35 -43.90 -20.38
CA THR A 25 63.94 -43.43 -20.35
C THR A 25 63.81 -42.13 -19.51
N GLU A 26 64.28 -40.99 -20.01
CA GLU A 26 63.90 -39.66 -19.47
C GLU A 26 62.96 -38.88 -20.40
N ASP A 27 62.71 -39.36 -21.63
CA ASP A 27 61.75 -38.75 -22.57
C ASP A 27 60.34 -39.36 -22.48
N GLU A 28 60.17 -40.60 -21.98
CA GLU A 28 58.83 -41.20 -21.82
C GLU A 28 58.07 -40.71 -20.57
N LEU A 29 58.75 -40.12 -19.58
CA LEU A 29 58.09 -39.50 -18.41
C LEU A 29 57.67 -38.04 -18.62
N ARG A 30 58.16 -37.38 -19.69
CA ARG A 30 57.73 -36.01 -20.02
C ARG A 30 56.44 -35.98 -20.82
N ASP A 31 56.22 -36.97 -21.70
CA ASP A 31 54.97 -37.07 -22.46
C ASP A 31 53.80 -37.52 -21.59
N VAL A 32 54.00 -38.42 -20.61
CA VAL A 32 52.92 -38.85 -19.70
C VAL A 32 52.48 -37.73 -18.76
N VAL A 33 53.40 -36.89 -18.26
CA VAL A 33 53.06 -35.74 -17.40
C VAL A 33 52.44 -34.59 -18.21
N ALA A 34 52.80 -34.45 -19.50
CA ALA A 34 52.17 -33.49 -20.42
C ALA A 34 50.74 -33.93 -20.80
N GLU A 35 50.48 -35.22 -20.97
CA GLU A 35 49.15 -35.77 -21.24
C GLU A 35 48.23 -35.67 -20.01
N GLU A 36 48.77 -35.86 -18.80
CA GLU A 36 48.01 -35.75 -17.54
C GLU A 36 47.68 -34.27 -17.19
N LEU A 37 48.59 -33.33 -17.48
CA LEU A 37 48.34 -31.88 -17.35
C LEU A 37 47.38 -31.35 -18.43
N ALA A 38 47.43 -31.88 -19.65
CA ALA A 38 46.47 -31.56 -20.71
C ALA A 38 45.06 -32.12 -20.39
N ALA A 39 44.97 -33.35 -19.86
CA ALA A 39 43.72 -33.95 -19.42
C ALA A 39 43.11 -33.19 -18.20
N ALA A 40 43.94 -32.71 -17.27
CA ALA A 40 43.49 -31.87 -16.16
C ALA A 40 43.02 -30.47 -16.64
N ALA A 41 43.67 -29.88 -17.65
CA ALA A 41 43.24 -28.60 -18.24
C ALA A 41 41.92 -28.73 -19.02
N VAL A 42 41.70 -29.86 -19.72
CA VAL A 42 40.42 -30.17 -20.40
C VAL A 42 39.31 -30.47 -19.40
N ALA A 43 39.61 -31.15 -18.28
CA ALA A 43 38.63 -31.41 -17.21
C ALA A 43 38.19 -30.13 -16.47
N VAL A 44 39.10 -29.17 -16.23
CA VAL A 44 38.75 -27.86 -15.65
C VAL A 44 38.01 -26.98 -16.67
N ALA A 45 38.34 -27.06 -17.96
CA ALA A 45 37.61 -26.36 -19.02
C ALA A 45 36.18 -26.94 -19.24
N ALA A 46 36.00 -28.25 -19.11
CA ALA A 46 34.69 -28.92 -19.19
C ALA A 46 33.83 -28.68 -17.94
N ALA A 47 34.42 -28.55 -16.75
CA ALA A 47 33.70 -28.17 -15.53
C ALA A 47 33.26 -26.69 -15.51
N ALA A 48 33.92 -25.83 -16.30
CA ALA A 48 33.54 -24.43 -16.50
C ALA A 48 32.50 -24.21 -17.63
N ALA A 49 32.18 -25.26 -18.39
CA ALA A 49 31.18 -25.24 -19.46
C ALA A 49 29.93 -26.03 -19.05
N GLY A 50 29.05 -25.40 -18.27
CA GLY A 50 27.68 -25.87 -18.10
C GLY A 50 26.96 -26.00 -19.47
N PRO A 51 25.88 -26.80 -19.57
CA PRO A 51 25.21 -27.06 -20.84
C PRO A 51 24.74 -25.75 -21.51
N PRO A 52 24.63 -25.71 -22.86
CA PRO A 52 24.20 -24.51 -23.57
C PRO A 52 22.84 -24.08 -23.02
N ASN A 53 22.73 -22.80 -22.66
CA ASN A 53 21.57 -22.17 -22.03
C ASN A 53 20.25 -22.55 -22.72
N ARG A 54 19.62 -23.62 -22.25
CA ARG A 54 18.18 -23.82 -22.42
C ARG A 54 17.54 -22.82 -21.47
N LEU A 55 17.07 -21.70 -22.01
CA LEU A 55 16.20 -20.76 -21.30
C LEU A 55 15.19 -21.58 -20.50
N VAL A 56 15.24 -21.49 -19.17
CA VAL A 56 14.27 -22.16 -18.30
C VAL A 56 12.94 -21.45 -18.49
N LYS A 57 12.20 -21.81 -19.54
CA LYS A 57 10.79 -21.43 -19.67
C LYS A 57 10.05 -22.08 -18.50
N LEU A 58 9.46 -21.25 -17.64
CA LEU A 58 8.55 -21.71 -16.60
C LEU A 58 7.50 -22.63 -17.25
N PRO A 59 7.24 -23.83 -16.71
CA PRO A 59 6.32 -24.79 -17.32
C PRO A 59 4.88 -24.34 -17.07
N LEU A 60 4.41 -23.36 -17.84
CA LEU A 60 3.08 -22.76 -17.74
C LEU A 60 1.96 -23.81 -17.83
N ALA A 61 2.20 -24.93 -18.53
CA ALA A 61 1.28 -26.07 -18.56
C ALA A 61 1.14 -26.77 -17.19
N ARG A 62 2.22 -26.87 -16.42
CA ARG A 62 2.24 -27.48 -15.09
C ARG A 62 1.62 -26.55 -14.04
N ILE A 63 1.81 -25.24 -14.19
CA ILE A 63 1.15 -24.21 -13.37
C ILE A 63 -0.35 -24.20 -13.65
N LYS A 64 -0.78 -24.26 -14.92
CA LYS A 64 -2.19 -24.42 -15.28
C LYS A 64 -2.81 -25.71 -14.75
N ALA A 65 -2.05 -26.82 -14.70
CA ALA A 65 -2.51 -28.07 -14.12
C ALA A 65 -2.67 -27.99 -12.60
N LEU A 66 -1.75 -27.33 -11.90
CA LEU A 66 -1.85 -27.03 -10.46
C LEU A 66 -3.05 -26.13 -10.14
N MET A 67 -3.29 -25.10 -10.95
CA MET A 67 -4.46 -24.21 -10.82
C MET A 67 -5.80 -24.90 -11.10
N LYS A 68 -5.80 -26.01 -11.84
CA LYS A 68 -6.99 -26.83 -12.11
C LYS A 68 -7.23 -27.88 -11.02
N ALA A 69 -6.19 -28.22 -10.26
CA ALA A 69 -6.27 -29.16 -9.15
C ALA A 69 -6.74 -28.51 -7.83
N ASP A 70 -6.66 -27.17 -7.73
CA ASP A 70 -7.19 -26.38 -6.60
C ASP A 70 -8.07 -25.22 -7.13
N PRO A 71 -9.38 -25.44 -7.34
CA PRO A 71 -10.29 -24.47 -7.92
C PRO A 71 -10.66 -23.31 -6.98
N ASP A 72 -10.43 -23.45 -5.67
CA ASP A 72 -10.82 -22.46 -4.67
C ASP A 72 -9.70 -21.46 -4.33
N VAL A 73 -8.47 -21.71 -4.80
CA VAL A 73 -7.35 -20.76 -4.82
C VAL A 73 -7.17 -20.05 -3.46
N ALA A 74 -7.11 -20.83 -2.38
CA ALA A 74 -7.10 -20.31 -1.01
C ALA A 74 -5.79 -19.57 -0.61
N LEU A 75 -4.77 -19.54 -1.48
CA LEU A 75 -3.44 -19.01 -1.15
C LEU A 75 -2.95 -17.82 -2.01
N ALA A 76 -3.44 -17.62 -3.24
CA ALA A 76 -3.13 -16.44 -4.07
C ALA A 76 -3.96 -16.44 -5.36
N SER A 77 -4.66 -15.33 -5.68
CA SER A 77 -5.54 -15.24 -6.86
C SER A 77 -4.88 -15.70 -8.17
N GLN A 78 -5.65 -16.29 -9.09
CA GLN A 78 -5.14 -16.78 -10.38
C GLN A 78 -4.41 -15.68 -11.17
N GLU A 79 -4.88 -14.45 -11.05
CA GLU A 79 -4.27 -13.26 -11.67
C GLU A 79 -2.93 -12.92 -11.03
N SER A 80 -2.81 -12.99 -9.70
CA SER A 80 -1.55 -12.73 -8.98
C SER A 80 -0.46 -13.72 -9.38
N VAL A 81 -0.78 -15.01 -9.48
CA VAL A 81 0.19 -16.04 -9.88
C VAL A 81 0.63 -15.85 -11.33
N PHE A 82 -0.30 -15.49 -12.22
CA PHE A 82 0.01 -15.22 -13.62
C PHE A 82 0.86 -13.96 -13.81
N VAL A 83 0.56 -12.88 -13.06
CA VAL A 83 1.32 -11.63 -13.07
C VAL A 83 2.73 -11.84 -12.52
N ILE A 84 2.89 -12.57 -11.42
CA ILE A 84 4.22 -12.90 -10.86
C ILE A 84 5.02 -13.76 -11.84
N ALA A 85 4.37 -14.74 -12.48
CA ALA A 85 5.03 -15.58 -13.48
C ALA A 85 5.47 -14.75 -14.71
N LYS A 86 4.62 -13.85 -15.22
CA LYS A 86 4.99 -12.94 -16.32
C LYS A 86 6.09 -11.95 -15.92
N ALA A 87 6.01 -11.37 -14.73
CA ALA A 87 7.04 -10.47 -14.22
C ALA A 87 8.40 -11.19 -14.08
N THR A 88 8.39 -12.45 -13.65
CA THR A 88 9.59 -13.29 -13.55
C THR A 88 10.17 -13.62 -14.93
N ILE A 89 9.31 -13.90 -15.92
CA ILE A 89 9.76 -14.12 -17.31
C ILE A 89 10.43 -12.85 -17.87
N ILE A 90 9.80 -11.69 -17.68
CA ILE A 90 10.37 -10.40 -18.12
C ILE A 90 11.70 -10.10 -17.40
N HIS A 91 11.81 -10.47 -16.12
CA HIS A 91 13.04 -10.34 -15.34
C HIS A 91 14.18 -11.24 -15.85
N ILE A 92 13.87 -12.45 -16.33
CA ILE A 92 14.85 -13.35 -16.91
C ILE A 92 15.28 -12.85 -18.30
N ASP A 93 14.33 -12.37 -19.11
CA ASP A 93 14.60 -11.87 -20.47
C ASP A 93 15.48 -10.60 -20.45
N THR A 94 15.23 -9.70 -19.50
CA THR A 94 16.06 -8.50 -19.28
C THR A 94 17.50 -8.84 -18.85
N ARG A 95 17.73 -10.01 -18.24
CA ARG A 95 19.08 -10.49 -17.93
C ARG A 95 19.77 -11.13 -19.14
N SER A 96 19.03 -11.77 -20.05
CA SER A 96 19.63 -12.40 -21.24
C SER A 96 20.01 -11.38 -22.32
N SER A 97 19.25 -10.29 -22.47
CA SER A 97 19.53 -9.26 -23.49
C SER A 97 20.66 -8.28 -23.13
N GLY A 98 21.25 -8.38 -21.94
CA GLY A 98 22.27 -7.45 -21.43
C GLY A 98 23.72 -7.94 -21.49
N ARG A 99 24.06 -8.96 -22.28
CA ARG A 99 25.44 -9.44 -22.44
C ARG A 99 25.99 -9.13 -23.82
N GLU A 100 26.41 -7.88 -24.02
CA GLU A 100 27.57 -7.54 -24.83
C GLU A 100 28.05 -6.14 -24.44
N HIS A 101 29.36 -6.00 -24.26
CA HIS A 101 30.17 -4.84 -23.85
C HIS A 101 30.53 -4.64 -22.37
N THR A 102 31.85 -4.47 -22.21
CA THR A 102 32.72 -4.11 -21.07
C THR A 102 32.99 -5.16 -19.97
N ARG A 103 33.90 -6.07 -20.34
CA ARG A 103 34.82 -6.77 -19.44
C ARG A 103 36.04 -5.88 -19.21
N LEU A 104 36.06 -5.07 -18.16
CA LEU A 104 37.27 -4.53 -17.52
C LEU A 104 36.90 -3.98 -16.13
N ASP A 105 37.80 -4.25 -15.18
CA ASP A 105 37.87 -3.79 -13.78
C ASP A 105 36.97 -4.52 -12.76
N CYS A 106 37.42 -5.73 -12.40
CA CYS A 106 37.08 -6.39 -11.14
C CYS A 106 38.32 -6.45 -10.24
N LEU A 107 38.65 -5.35 -9.55
CA LEU A 107 39.43 -5.36 -8.32
C LEU A 107 38.99 -4.20 -7.41
N GLY A 108 38.37 -4.55 -6.27
CA GLY A 108 38.21 -3.64 -5.12
C GLY A 108 36.81 -3.03 -4.93
N GLY A 109 36.18 -3.34 -3.79
CA GLY A 109 35.12 -2.52 -3.21
C GLY A 109 33.72 -3.14 -3.24
N SER A 110 33.37 -3.78 -2.13
CA SER A 110 32.01 -4.18 -1.77
C SER A 110 31.04 -2.99 -1.85
N ASN A 111 30.31 -2.86 -2.96
CA ASN A 111 29.16 -1.96 -3.04
C ASN A 111 27.90 -2.79 -3.28
N ARG A 112 27.13 -3.01 -2.20
CA ARG A 112 25.77 -3.53 -2.30
C ARG A 112 25.01 -2.58 -3.22
N ARG A 113 24.60 -3.03 -4.40
CA ARG A 113 23.75 -2.25 -5.32
C ARG A 113 22.42 -1.96 -4.60
N PHE A 114 22.32 -0.80 -3.97
CA PHE A 114 21.06 -0.27 -3.49
C PHE A 114 20.09 -0.19 -4.67
N SER A 115 18.86 -0.69 -4.47
CA SER A 115 17.80 -0.57 -5.46
C SER A 115 17.52 0.91 -5.67
N MET A 116 17.90 1.43 -6.84
CA MET A 116 17.74 2.84 -7.21
C MET A 116 16.24 3.19 -7.32
N SER A 117 15.83 4.43 -7.01
CA SER A 117 14.41 4.82 -7.01
C SER A 117 14.05 5.78 -8.15
N ALA A 118 13.93 7.08 -7.89
CA ALA A 118 13.53 8.10 -8.86
C ALA A 118 14.74 8.88 -9.41
N SER A 119 14.71 9.22 -10.69
CA SER A 119 15.69 10.12 -11.31
C SER A 119 15.24 11.57 -11.22
N ALA A 120 14.00 11.84 -11.60
CA ALA A 120 13.36 13.13 -11.49
C ALA A 120 11.90 12.96 -11.08
N VAL A 121 11.36 13.96 -10.40
CA VAL A 121 9.96 14.04 -9.99
C VAL A 121 9.36 15.31 -10.56
N TYR A 122 8.16 15.18 -11.14
CA TYR A 122 7.43 16.24 -11.82
C TYR A 122 6.03 16.33 -11.23
N VAL A 123 5.49 17.54 -11.16
CA VAL A 123 4.07 17.81 -10.94
C VAL A 123 3.54 18.47 -12.19
N LEU A 124 2.53 17.87 -12.81
CA LEU A 124 1.90 18.33 -14.04
C LEU A 124 0.45 18.75 -13.78
N ASP A 125 -0.07 19.63 -14.63
CA ASP A 125 -1.51 19.92 -14.72
C ASP A 125 -2.27 18.82 -15.51
N LEU A 126 -3.59 18.97 -15.62
CA LEU A 126 -4.42 18.05 -16.41
C LEU A 126 -4.11 18.03 -17.91
N LYS A 127 -3.41 19.04 -18.43
CA LYS A 127 -3.00 19.15 -19.84
C LYS A 127 -1.63 18.53 -20.09
N GLY A 128 -0.94 18.05 -19.04
CA GLY A 128 0.41 17.51 -19.12
C GLY A 128 1.51 18.56 -19.07
N LYS A 129 1.20 19.83 -18.78
CA LYS A 129 2.21 20.90 -18.62
C LYS A 129 2.89 20.77 -17.27
N VAL A 130 4.21 20.88 -17.25
CA VAL A 130 5.02 20.88 -16.02
C VAL A 130 4.74 22.16 -15.22
N LEU A 131 4.24 21.99 -13.99
CA LEU A 131 4.08 23.06 -13.00
C LEU A 131 5.37 23.25 -12.20
N ILE A 132 5.94 22.14 -11.72
CA ILE A 132 7.23 22.11 -11.03
C ILE A 132 7.95 20.79 -11.33
N CYS A 133 9.27 20.82 -11.37
CA CYS A 133 10.08 19.62 -11.56
C CYS A 133 11.36 19.68 -10.74
N ARG A 134 11.80 18.53 -10.24
CA ARG A 134 13.08 18.37 -9.55
C ARG A 134 13.82 17.19 -10.12
N ASN A 135 15.04 17.45 -10.58
CA ASN A 135 15.96 16.41 -11.02
C ASN A 135 16.92 16.07 -9.88
N TYR A 136 16.97 14.80 -9.48
CA TYR A 136 17.82 14.33 -8.40
C TYR A 136 19.10 13.66 -8.90
N ARG A 137 19.09 13.13 -10.13
CA ARG A 137 20.18 12.26 -10.61
C ARG A 137 20.76 12.66 -11.96
N GLY A 138 19.97 13.25 -12.85
CA GLY A 138 20.40 13.54 -14.22
C GLY A 138 20.46 12.32 -15.15
N ASP A 139 19.91 11.17 -14.75
CA ASP A 139 19.94 9.93 -15.58
C ASP A 139 18.91 9.94 -16.72
N VAL A 140 17.90 10.82 -16.64
CA VAL A 140 16.79 10.98 -17.58
C VAL A 140 16.74 12.43 -18.02
N ASP A 141 16.65 12.67 -19.33
CA ASP A 141 16.50 14.00 -19.88
C ASP A 141 15.15 14.60 -19.48
N MET A 142 15.15 15.87 -19.07
CA MET A 142 13.94 16.51 -18.56
C MET A 142 12.84 16.66 -19.63
N SER A 143 13.21 16.67 -20.91
CA SER A 143 12.30 16.71 -22.06
C SER A 143 11.52 15.42 -22.28
N GLU A 144 11.95 14.28 -21.69
CA GLU A 144 11.21 13.01 -21.81
C GLU A 144 9.80 13.10 -21.23
N ILE A 145 9.55 14.05 -20.31
CA ILE A 145 8.23 14.28 -19.72
C ILE A 145 7.17 14.71 -20.75
N GLU A 146 7.57 15.30 -21.89
CA GLU A 146 6.64 15.73 -22.94
C GLU A 146 5.92 14.54 -23.58
N HIS A 147 6.53 13.35 -23.57
CA HIS A 147 5.94 12.12 -24.10
C HIS A 147 4.96 11.46 -23.12
N PHE A 148 4.93 11.88 -21.85
CA PHE A 148 4.08 11.26 -20.83
C PHE A 148 2.59 11.36 -21.16
N MET A 149 2.11 12.57 -21.46
CA MET A 149 0.67 12.82 -21.67
C MET A 149 0.13 12.15 -22.95
N PRO A 150 0.83 12.22 -24.11
CA PRO A 150 0.40 11.46 -25.30
C PRO A 150 0.30 9.96 -25.03
N ILE A 151 1.31 9.36 -24.38
CA ILE A 151 1.30 7.92 -24.07
C ILE A 151 0.17 7.57 -23.09
N LEU A 152 -0.12 8.45 -22.12
CA LEU A 152 -1.21 8.27 -21.18
C LEU A 152 -2.57 8.22 -21.92
N MET A 153 -2.78 9.17 -22.85
CA MET A 153 -4.00 9.24 -23.66
C MET A 153 -4.14 8.01 -24.58
N ASP A 154 -3.07 7.64 -25.29
CA ASP A 154 -3.06 6.45 -26.15
C ASP A 154 -3.42 5.19 -25.35
N LYS A 155 -2.86 5.04 -24.13
CA LYS A 155 -3.13 3.89 -23.26
C LYS A 155 -4.51 3.90 -22.65
N GLU A 156 -5.08 5.07 -22.40
CA GLU A 156 -6.45 5.24 -21.93
C GLU A 156 -7.45 4.87 -23.03
N GLU A 157 -7.24 5.32 -24.27
CA GLU A 157 -8.06 4.99 -25.44
C GLU A 157 -8.00 3.49 -25.79
N GLU A 158 -6.82 2.87 -25.68
CA GLU A 158 -6.66 1.42 -25.83
C GLU A 158 -7.26 0.60 -24.68
N GLY A 159 -7.67 1.25 -23.58
CA GLY A 159 -8.13 0.57 -22.36
C GLY A 159 -7.03 -0.22 -21.64
N THR A 160 -5.75 0.09 -21.89
CA THR A 160 -4.58 -0.57 -21.28
C THR A 160 -3.84 0.34 -20.28
N LEU A 161 -4.59 1.27 -19.67
CA LEU A 161 -4.09 2.21 -18.68
C LEU A 161 -3.32 1.51 -17.55
N SER A 162 -2.13 2.01 -17.28
CA SER A 162 -1.22 1.47 -16.27
C SER A 162 -0.61 2.61 -15.45
N PRO A 163 -0.46 2.46 -14.12
CA PRO A 163 0.28 3.42 -13.28
C PRO A 163 1.76 3.56 -13.67
N ILE A 164 2.26 2.67 -14.52
CA ILE A 164 3.62 2.70 -15.05
C ILE A 164 3.54 2.74 -16.58
N LEU A 165 4.00 3.84 -17.16
CA LEU A 165 4.15 4.03 -18.60
C LEU A 165 5.61 3.90 -19.02
N ALA A 166 5.85 3.76 -20.32
CA ALA A 166 7.19 3.57 -20.85
C ALA A 166 7.37 4.28 -22.19
N HIS A 167 8.50 4.99 -22.32
CA HIS A 167 8.98 5.56 -23.57
C HIS A 167 10.44 5.10 -23.77
N GLY A 168 10.65 4.17 -24.70
CA GLY A 168 11.96 3.52 -24.89
C GLY A 168 12.50 2.90 -23.60
N GLY A 169 13.62 3.43 -23.10
CA GLY A 169 14.27 3.00 -21.86
C GLY A 169 13.78 3.70 -20.59
N VAL A 170 12.92 4.72 -20.71
CA VAL A 170 12.43 5.52 -19.58
C VAL A 170 11.08 4.98 -19.09
N ARG A 171 10.92 4.90 -17.78
CA ARG A 171 9.69 4.50 -17.11
C ARG A 171 9.10 5.70 -16.36
N PHE A 172 7.80 5.93 -16.54
CA PHE A 172 7.04 6.96 -15.83
C PHE A 172 6.13 6.28 -14.81
N MET A 173 6.39 6.48 -13.53
CA MET A 173 5.55 6.03 -12.42
C MET A 173 4.71 7.22 -11.98
N TRP A 174 3.39 7.13 -12.06
CA TRP A 174 2.55 8.31 -11.86
C TRP A 174 1.33 8.03 -11.00
N ILE A 175 0.91 9.07 -10.27
CA ILE A 175 -0.37 9.11 -9.56
C ILE A 175 -1.13 10.37 -9.97
N LYS A 176 -2.45 10.31 -9.92
CA LYS A 176 -3.33 11.47 -10.09
C LYS A 176 -3.89 11.87 -8.73
N HIS A 177 -3.80 13.15 -8.41
CA HIS A 177 -4.39 13.76 -7.23
C HIS A 177 -5.11 15.04 -7.64
N ASN A 178 -6.43 15.08 -7.48
CA ASN A 178 -7.27 16.18 -7.97
C ASN A 178 -7.00 16.50 -9.45
N ASN A 179 -6.58 17.74 -9.73
CA ASN A 179 -6.20 18.27 -11.03
C ASN A 179 -4.68 18.17 -11.33
N LEU A 180 -3.94 17.36 -10.56
CA LEU A 180 -2.49 17.21 -10.69
C LEU A 180 -2.10 15.77 -11.03
N TYR A 181 -1.06 15.65 -11.85
CA TYR A 181 -0.31 14.40 -12.02
C TYR A 181 1.04 14.54 -11.32
N LEU A 182 1.35 13.62 -10.40
CA LEU A 182 2.70 13.49 -9.86
C LEU A 182 3.38 12.34 -10.58
N VAL A 183 4.47 12.64 -11.28
CA VAL A 183 5.18 11.70 -12.14
C VAL A 183 6.62 11.58 -11.67
N ALA A 184 7.08 10.36 -11.40
CA ALA A 184 8.48 10.05 -11.18
C ALA A 184 9.04 9.32 -12.40
N THR A 185 10.20 9.74 -12.90
CA THR A 185 10.88 9.11 -14.03
C THR A 185 12.07 8.28 -13.55
N SER A 186 12.32 7.14 -14.20
CA SER A 186 13.53 6.36 -13.98
C SER A 186 13.91 5.56 -15.23
N LYS A 187 15.21 5.50 -15.55
CA LYS A 187 15.76 4.70 -16.65
C LYS A 187 16.17 3.28 -16.22
N LYS A 188 16.33 3.08 -14.91
CA LYS A 188 16.83 1.83 -14.32
C LYS A 188 15.67 1.01 -13.75
N ASN A 189 15.96 -0.21 -13.32
CA ASN A 189 14.99 -1.03 -12.58
C ASN A 189 14.78 -0.42 -11.19
N ALA A 190 13.80 0.47 -11.09
CA ALA A 190 13.51 1.23 -9.89
C ALA A 190 12.74 0.40 -8.85
N CYS A 191 12.91 0.72 -7.57
CA CYS A 191 12.01 0.20 -6.54
C CYS A 191 10.63 0.88 -6.65
N VAL A 192 9.74 0.28 -7.44
CA VAL A 192 8.41 0.83 -7.76
C VAL A 192 7.58 1.12 -6.51
N SER A 193 7.58 0.22 -5.53
CA SER A 193 6.82 0.41 -4.29
C SER A 193 7.30 1.60 -3.48
N LEU A 194 8.63 1.84 -3.44
CA LEU A 194 9.22 2.99 -2.77
C LEU A 194 8.81 4.29 -3.47
N VAL A 195 8.85 4.31 -4.81
CA VAL A 195 8.43 5.48 -5.60
C VAL A 195 6.97 5.83 -5.34
N PHE A 196 6.04 4.87 -5.45
CA PHE A 196 4.63 5.15 -5.17
C PHE A 196 4.37 5.58 -3.73
N SER A 197 4.99 4.90 -2.75
CA SER A 197 4.86 5.29 -1.34
C SER A 197 5.35 6.71 -1.11
N PHE A 198 6.45 7.09 -1.77
CA PHE A 198 6.99 8.44 -1.73
C PHE A 198 6.09 9.46 -2.43
N LEU A 199 5.50 9.15 -3.58
CA LEU A 199 4.57 10.05 -4.28
C LEU A 199 3.32 10.34 -3.41
N TYR A 200 2.73 9.33 -2.78
CA TYR A 200 1.64 9.54 -1.83
C TYR A 200 2.08 10.32 -0.59
N LYS A 201 3.32 10.11 -0.11
CA LYS A 201 3.89 10.86 1.01
C LYS A 201 4.13 12.33 0.65
N ILE A 202 4.58 12.65 -0.57
CA ILE A 202 4.66 14.04 -1.07
C ILE A 202 3.28 14.69 -1.04
N VAL A 203 2.26 14.01 -1.60
CA VAL A 203 0.87 14.52 -1.59
C VAL A 203 0.41 14.80 -0.16
N GLN A 204 0.69 13.89 0.77
CA GLN A 204 0.36 14.08 2.18
C GLN A 204 1.09 15.29 2.77
N VAL A 205 2.40 15.41 2.60
CA VAL A 205 3.20 16.54 3.12
C VAL A 205 2.69 17.86 2.55
N PHE A 206 2.48 17.95 1.23
CA PHE A 206 1.94 19.16 0.60
C PHE A 206 0.53 19.49 1.08
N SER A 207 -0.33 18.50 1.27
CA SER A 207 -1.68 18.72 1.83
C SER A 207 -1.62 19.24 3.27
N GLU A 208 -0.65 18.80 4.07
CA GLU A 208 -0.46 19.30 5.44
C GLU A 208 0.12 20.72 5.49
N TYR A 209 0.91 21.12 4.49
CA TYR A 209 1.44 22.49 4.37
C TYR A 209 0.42 23.48 3.78
N PHE A 210 -0.33 23.09 2.75
CA PHE A 210 -1.18 23.98 1.96
C PHE A 210 -2.69 23.80 2.23
N LYS A 211 -3.07 22.79 3.01
CA LYS A 211 -4.46 22.31 3.26
C LYS A 211 -5.09 21.68 2.01
N GLU A 212 -5.11 22.39 0.90
CA GLU A 212 -5.60 21.91 -0.39
C GLU A 212 -4.45 21.92 -1.41
N LEU A 213 -4.31 20.79 -2.11
CA LEU A 213 -3.26 20.59 -3.10
C LEU A 213 -3.86 20.64 -4.51
N GLU A 214 -3.72 21.81 -5.13
CA GLU A 214 -4.20 22.11 -6.48
C GLU A 214 -3.14 22.88 -7.29
N GLU A 215 -3.44 23.16 -8.56
CA GLU A 215 -2.56 23.92 -9.46
C GLU A 215 -2.18 25.32 -8.92
N GLU A 216 -3.13 26.02 -8.27
CA GLU A 216 -2.87 27.32 -7.64
C GLU A 216 -1.89 27.19 -6.47
N SER A 217 -2.10 26.20 -5.60
CA SER A 217 -1.21 25.91 -4.47
C SER A 217 0.24 25.70 -4.91
N ILE A 218 0.47 25.02 -6.04
CA ILE A 218 1.82 24.80 -6.58
C ILE A 218 2.45 26.09 -7.11
N ARG A 219 1.68 26.91 -7.84
CA ARG A 219 2.18 28.14 -8.47
C ARG A 219 2.51 29.22 -7.45
N ASP A 220 1.70 29.37 -6.42
CA ASP A 220 1.88 30.40 -5.40
C ASP A 220 3.00 30.07 -4.40
N ASN A 221 3.28 28.77 -4.21
CA ASN A 221 4.20 28.28 -3.18
C ASN A 221 5.47 27.62 -3.77
N PHE A 222 5.89 27.97 -4.99
CA PHE A 222 6.99 27.28 -5.67
C PHE A 222 8.32 27.28 -4.89
N VAL A 223 8.62 28.34 -4.12
CA VAL A 223 9.85 28.46 -3.33
C VAL A 223 9.91 27.36 -2.26
N ILE A 224 8.88 27.29 -1.40
CA ILE A 224 8.81 26.29 -0.34
C ILE A 224 8.69 24.87 -0.89
N ILE A 225 8.04 24.68 -2.06
CA ILE A 225 7.97 23.37 -2.70
C ILE A 225 9.35 22.90 -3.16
N TYR A 226 10.20 23.79 -3.70
CA TYR A 226 11.57 23.41 -4.04
C TYR A 226 12.40 23.03 -2.81
N GLU A 227 12.27 23.79 -1.71
CA GLU A 227 12.92 23.47 -0.43
C GLU A 227 12.44 22.12 0.11
N LEU A 228 11.13 21.88 0.11
CA LEU A 228 10.55 20.60 0.52
C LEU A 228 11.05 19.45 -0.37
N MET A 229 11.05 19.61 -1.69
CA MET A 229 11.51 18.58 -2.60
C MET A 229 12.99 18.23 -2.41
N ASP A 230 13.82 19.20 -2.02
CA ASP A 230 15.24 18.98 -1.73
C ASP A 230 15.45 18.22 -0.40
N GLU A 231 14.67 18.55 0.63
CA GLU A 231 14.77 17.90 1.94
C GLU A 231 14.06 16.53 2.00
N LEU A 232 13.01 16.34 1.21
CA LEU A 232 12.26 15.09 1.15
C LEU A 232 13.05 13.95 0.50
N MET A 233 13.91 14.25 -0.47
CA MET A 233 14.63 13.26 -1.25
C MET A 233 15.99 13.77 -1.70
N ASP A 234 17.02 12.96 -1.50
CA ASP A 234 18.35 13.21 -2.02
C ASP A 234 18.78 12.05 -2.93
N PHE A 235 19.26 12.38 -4.13
CA PHE A 235 19.73 11.43 -5.14
C PHE A 235 18.76 10.26 -5.43
N GLY A 236 17.45 10.48 -5.31
CA GLY A 236 16.43 9.46 -5.52
C GLY A 236 16.10 8.61 -4.29
N TYR A 237 16.66 8.93 -3.13
CA TYR A 237 16.39 8.27 -1.85
C TYR A 237 15.59 9.20 -0.92
N PRO A 238 14.36 8.83 -0.52
CA PRO A 238 13.61 9.58 0.46
C PRO A 238 14.37 9.70 1.79
N GLN A 239 14.46 10.93 2.32
CA GLN A 239 15.12 11.24 3.58
C GLN A 239 14.07 11.56 4.66
N THR A 240 13.87 12.83 4.98
CA THR A 240 12.96 13.29 6.02
C THR A 240 11.59 13.56 5.41
N THR A 241 10.58 12.75 5.76
CA THR A 241 9.23 12.86 5.17
C THR A 241 8.13 13.17 6.17
N ASP A 242 8.51 13.48 7.42
CA ASP A 242 7.58 13.85 8.48
C ASP A 242 7.35 15.36 8.48
N SER A 243 6.24 15.78 7.90
CA SER A 243 5.74 17.16 7.77
C SER A 243 5.85 17.98 9.06
N LYS A 244 5.41 17.44 10.21
CA LYS A 244 5.45 18.15 11.49
C LYS A 244 6.86 18.51 11.96
N ILE A 245 7.85 17.70 11.57
CA ILE A 245 9.26 17.97 11.87
C ILE A 245 9.85 18.91 10.82
N LEU A 246 9.49 18.73 9.55
CA LEU A 246 9.88 19.63 8.47
C LEU A 246 9.40 21.07 8.75
N GLN A 247 8.22 21.25 9.35
CA GLN A 247 7.66 22.55 9.70
C GLN A 247 8.48 23.33 10.75
N GLU A 248 9.40 22.69 11.47
CA GLU A 248 10.25 23.37 12.45
C GLU A 248 11.36 24.20 11.79
N TYR A 249 11.80 23.84 10.57
CA TYR A 249 12.92 24.49 9.90
C TYR A 249 12.65 24.87 8.44
N ILE A 250 11.59 24.34 7.82
CA ILE A 250 11.06 24.78 6.52
C ILE A 250 9.73 25.47 6.77
N THR A 251 9.77 26.80 6.91
CA THR A 251 8.65 27.64 7.30
C THR A 251 8.12 28.46 6.11
N GLN A 252 6.81 28.74 6.10
CA GLN A 252 6.20 29.64 5.11
C GLN A 252 6.44 31.13 5.43
N GLU A 253 6.82 31.43 6.67
CA GLU A 253 7.07 32.80 7.12
C GLU A 253 8.49 33.25 6.74
N GLY A 254 8.58 34.32 5.95
CA GLY A 254 9.87 34.88 5.55
C GLY A 254 10.68 35.35 6.75
N HIS A 255 11.82 34.70 7.00
CA HIS A 255 12.77 35.16 7.99
C HIS A 255 13.37 36.50 7.55
N LYS A 256 13.18 37.56 8.36
CA LYS A 256 14.16 38.67 8.35
C LYS A 256 15.51 38.04 8.67
N LEU A 257 16.51 38.35 7.84
CA LEU A 257 17.91 37.96 8.00
C LEU A 257 18.47 38.47 9.35
N ASP A 258 18.10 37.83 10.45
CA ASP A 258 18.76 37.96 11.74
C ASP A 258 18.99 36.55 12.28
N THR A 259 20.27 36.18 12.34
CA THR A 259 20.84 34.97 12.96
C THR A 259 20.58 33.60 12.30
N GLY A 260 21.13 33.38 11.10
CA GLY A 260 21.45 32.05 10.55
C GLY A 260 20.25 31.17 10.18
N ALA A 261 20.41 30.31 9.17
CA ALA A 261 19.38 29.31 8.87
C ALA A 261 19.11 28.47 10.13
N PRO A 262 17.84 28.19 10.48
CA PRO A 262 17.51 27.34 11.62
C PRO A 262 18.24 26.01 11.46
N ARG A 263 19.01 25.60 12.48
CA ARG A 263 19.71 24.31 12.44
C ARG A 263 18.67 23.20 12.40
N PRO A 264 18.90 22.13 11.61
CA PRO A 264 18.00 20.98 11.62
C PRO A 264 17.76 20.47 13.05
N PRO A 265 16.50 20.20 13.44
CA PRO A 265 16.19 19.66 14.74
C PRO A 265 16.93 18.35 14.99
N ALA A 266 17.37 18.12 16.24
CA ALA A 266 17.99 16.84 16.62
C ALA A 266 17.07 15.64 16.33
N THR A 267 15.75 15.86 16.29
CA THR A 267 14.72 14.89 15.92
C THR A 267 14.99 14.25 14.56
N VAL A 268 15.54 14.99 13.59
CA VAL A 268 15.85 14.48 12.23
C VAL A 268 16.90 13.37 12.27
N THR A 269 17.86 13.44 13.19
CA THR A 269 18.96 12.46 13.32
C THR A 269 18.72 11.44 14.44
N ASN A 270 17.67 11.61 15.23
CA ASN A 270 17.37 10.74 16.37
C ASN A 270 16.63 9.46 15.92
N ALA A 271 16.70 8.40 16.73
CA ALA A 271 15.94 7.17 16.51
C ALA A 271 14.41 7.39 16.61
N VAL A 272 13.99 8.45 17.28
CA VAL A 272 12.60 8.91 17.33
C VAL A 272 12.49 10.13 16.41
N SER A 273 12.11 9.91 15.16
CA SER A 273 12.10 10.93 14.09
C SER A 273 10.78 11.68 13.95
N TRP A 274 9.77 11.36 14.76
CA TRP A 274 8.39 11.85 14.60
C TRP A 274 7.87 12.67 15.78
N ARG A 275 8.71 12.93 16.80
CA ARG A 275 8.34 13.71 17.98
C ARG A 275 9.53 14.48 18.53
N SER A 276 9.42 15.80 18.54
CA SER A 276 10.43 16.68 19.12
C SER A 276 10.36 16.75 20.64
N GLU A 277 11.50 16.99 21.27
CA GLU A 277 11.59 17.17 22.71
C GLU A 277 11.06 18.54 23.15
N GLY A 278 10.64 18.67 24.41
CA GLY A 278 10.25 19.97 24.98
C GLY A 278 8.80 20.41 24.73
N ILE A 279 7.99 19.61 24.04
CA ILE A 279 6.55 19.85 23.85
C ILE A 279 5.86 19.97 25.21
N LYS A 280 5.06 21.03 25.40
CA LYS A 280 4.33 21.29 26.65
C LYS A 280 2.89 21.71 26.37
N TYR A 281 1.97 21.05 27.05
CA TYR A 281 0.55 21.36 27.05
C TYR A 281 0.10 21.77 28.45
N ARG A 282 -0.85 22.73 28.51
CA ARG A 282 -1.50 23.10 29.77
C ARG A 282 -2.37 21.98 30.32
N LYS A 283 -2.99 21.20 29.43
CA LYS A 283 -3.82 20.04 29.74
C LYS A 283 -3.33 18.87 28.90
N ASN A 284 -3.03 17.75 29.57
CA ASN A 284 -2.57 16.55 28.90
C ASN A 284 -3.76 15.65 28.59
N GLU A 285 -4.13 15.54 27.32
CA GLU A 285 -5.32 14.83 26.86
C GLU A 285 -4.99 13.97 25.64
N VAL A 286 -5.64 12.80 25.55
CA VAL A 286 -5.49 11.91 24.40
C VAL A 286 -6.87 11.51 23.92
N PHE A 287 -7.17 11.71 22.64
CA PHE A 287 -8.41 11.26 22.02
C PHE A 287 -8.13 10.10 21.07
N LEU A 288 -8.93 9.05 21.16
CA LEU A 288 -8.87 7.86 20.33
C LEU A 288 -10.17 7.72 19.55
N ASP A 289 -10.05 7.72 18.24
CA ASP A 289 -11.14 7.49 17.31
C ASP A 289 -10.94 6.10 16.70
N VAL A 290 -11.78 5.16 17.14
CA VAL A 290 -11.83 3.81 16.55
C VAL A 290 -12.88 3.83 15.46
N ILE A 291 -12.43 3.90 14.21
CA ILE A 291 -13.27 4.02 13.02
C ILE A 291 -13.27 2.68 12.30
N GLU A 292 -14.43 2.07 12.12
CA GLU A 292 -14.61 0.85 11.34
C GLU A 292 -15.28 1.17 10.02
N SER A 293 -14.65 0.80 8.91
CA SER A 293 -15.22 0.88 7.58
C SER A 293 -15.67 -0.52 7.16
N VAL A 294 -16.97 -0.70 6.96
CA VAL A 294 -17.55 -1.99 6.56
C VAL A 294 -17.59 -2.04 5.04
N ASN A 295 -16.79 -2.92 4.44
CA ASN A 295 -16.85 -3.24 3.02
C ASN A 295 -17.80 -4.43 2.83
N LEU A 296 -18.74 -4.28 1.90
CA LEU A 296 -19.70 -5.31 1.58
C LEU A 296 -19.88 -5.38 0.06
N LEU A 297 -19.88 -6.59 -0.47
CA LEU A 297 -20.25 -6.89 -1.84
C LEU A 297 -21.33 -7.96 -1.84
N VAL A 298 -22.50 -7.62 -2.38
CA VAL A 298 -23.63 -8.53 -2.53
C VAL A 298 -23.85 -8.81 -4.02
N SER A 299 -24.12 -10.06 -4.36
CA SER A 299 -24.50 -10.45 -5.72
C SER A 299 -25.94 -10.05 -6.03
N ALA A 300 -26.31 -10.01 -7.31
CA ALA A 300 -27.69 -9.77 -7.75
C ALA A 300 -28.71 -10.78 -7.18
N ASN A 301 -28.25 -11.96 -6.76
CA ASN A 301 -29.08 -12.99 -6.13
C ASN A 301 -29.30 -12.77 -4.62
N GLY A 302 -28.69 -11.73 -4.04
CA GLY A 302 -28.75 -11.46 -2.60
C GLY A 302 -27.75 -12.25 -1.76
N ASN A 303 -26.76 -12.92 -2.37
CA ASN A 303 -25.69 -13.59 -1.62
C ASN A 303 -24.53 -12.63 -1.34
N VAL A 304 -24.07 -12.58 -0.09
CA VAL A 304 -22.87 -11.83 0.30
C VAL A 304 -21.64 -12.52 -0.28
N LEU A 305 -20.96 -11.86 -1.22
CA LEU A 305 -19.75 -12.35 -1.87
C LEU A 305 -18.50 -12.01 -1.07
N ARG A 306 -18.43 -10.79 -0.52
CA ARG A 306 -17.31 -10.32 0.30
C ARG A 306 -17.84 -9.46 1.43
N SER A 307 -17.37 -9.72 2.64
CA SER A 307 -17.62 -8.85 3.80
C SER A 307 -16.36 -8.78 4.65
N GLU A 308 -15.78 -7.59 4.70
CA GLU A 308 -14.58 -7.31 5.49
C GLU A 308 -14.77 -5.99 6.24
N ILE A 309 -14.14 -5.89 7.39
CA ILE A 309 -14.08 -4.68 8.18
C ILE A 309 -12.63 -4.20 8.12
N VAL A 310 -12.47 -2.99 7.61
CA VAL A 310 -11.20 -2.26 7.65
C VAL A 310 -11.34 -1.20 8.72
N GLY A 311 -10.72 -1.44 9.86
CA GLY A 311 -10.69 -0.50 10.97
C GLY A 311 -9.42 0.32 11.01
N SER A 312 -9.54 1.53 11.53
CA SER A 312 -8.44 2.46 11.75
C SER A 312 -8.57 3.06 13.15
N ILE A 313 -7.47 3.12 13.88
CA ILE A 313 -7.37 3.81 15.16
C ILE A 313 -6.61 5.10 14.92
N LYS A 314 -7.34 6.21 14.86
CA LYS A 314 -6.78 7.56 14.79
C LYS A 314 -6.63 8.12 16.19
N MET A 315 -5.50 8.76 16.45
CA MET A 315 -5.20 9.37 17.74
C MET A 315 -4.99 10.87 17.57
N ARG A 316 -5.48 11.64 18.54
CA ARG A 316 -5.14 13.05 18.71
C ARG A 316 -4.48 13.21 20.08
N VAL A 317 -3.17 13.45 20.06
CA VAL A 317 -2.32 13.41 21.25
C VAL A 317 -1.90 14.82 21.60
N PHE A 318 -2.32 15.29 22.78
CA PHE A 318 -1.91 16.56 23.36
C PHE A 318 -1.19 16.26 24.68
N LEU A 319 0.06 15.82 24.57
CA LEU A 319 0.85 15.36 25.72
C LEU A 319 2.15 16.13 25.83
N SER A 320 2.54 16.45 27.06
CA SER A 320 3.82 17.10 27.35
C SER A 320 4.96 16.08 27.39
N GLY A 321 6.16 16.48 26.98
CA GLY A 321 7.36 15.65 27.04
C GLY A 321 7.41 14.55 25.99
N MET A 322 8.01 13.42 26.35
CA MET A 322 8.27 12.25 25.50
C MET A 322 7.63 10.99 26.10
N PRO A 323 6.29 10.90 26.09
CA PRO A 323 5.60 9.85 26.82
C PRO A 323 5.66 8.52 26.06
N GLU A 324 5.86 7.43 26.79
CA GLU A 324 5.67 6.06 26.28
C GLU A 324 4.22 5.64 26.54
N LEU A 325 3.46 5.43 25.47
CA LEU A 325 2.09 4.94 25.51
C LEU A 325 2.06 3.42 25.32
N ARG A 326 1.15 2.76 26.05
CA ARG A 326 0.82 1.34 25.85
C ARG A 326 -0.68 1.17 25.69
N LEU A 327 -1.09 0.67 24.54
CA LEU A 327 -2.49 0.41 24.20
C LEU A 327 -2.82 -1.07 24.43
N GLY A 328 -3.90 -1.33 25.16
CA GLY A 328 -4.44 -2.66 25.37
C GLY A 328 -5.78 -2.82 24.66
N LEU A 329 -5.86 -3.78 23.74
CA LEU A 329 -7.09 -4.16 23.03
C LEU A 329 -7.61 -5.51 23.56
N ASN A 330 -8.84 -5.86 23.22
CA ASN A 330 -9.40 -7.20 23.43
C ASN A 330 -8.98 -8.18 22.32
N ASP A 331 -7.68 -8.22 21.99
CA ASP A 331 -7.12 -9.12 20.98
C ASP A 331 -7.26 -10.58 21.43
N LYS A 332 -7.78 -11.44 20.54
CA LYS A 332 -7.97 -12.87 20.75
C LYS A 332 -6.65 -13.57 21.09
N VAL A 333 -5.58 -13.27 20.35
CA VAL A 333 -4.26 -13.89 20.56
C VAL A 333 -3.71 -13.55 21.93
N LEU A 334 -3.79 -12.27 22.33
CA LEU A 334 -3.40 -11.82 23.66
C LEU A 334 -4.21 -12.53 24.78
N PHE A 335 -5.51 -12.72 24.55
CA PHE A 335 -6.40 -13.33 25.54
C PHE A 335 -6.17 -14.83 25.66
N GLU A 336 -5.88 -15.53 24.57
CA GLU A 336 -5.49 -16.94 24.57
C GLU A 336 -4.18 -17.14 25.36
N ASN A 337 -3.17 -16.31 25.11
CA ASN A 337 -1.89 -16.34 25.83
C ASN A 337 -2.04 -16.05 27.34
N THR A 338 -3.03 -15.26 27.73
CA THR A 338 -3.29 -14.90 29.14
C THR A 338 -4.34 -15.81 29.82
N GLY A 339 -4.82 -16.86 29.14
CA GLY A 339 -5.83 -17.79 29.68
C GLY A 339 -7.26 -17.21 29.80
N ARG A 340 -7.57 -16.14 29.06
CA ARG A 340 -8.88 -15.43 29.06
C ARG A 340 -9.73 -15.69 27.80
N GLY A 341 -9.47 -16.76 27.05
CA GLY A 341 -10.13 -17.05 25.77
C GLY A 341 -11.66 -17.20 25.80
N LYS A 342 -12.30 -17.34 26.97
CA LYS A 342 -13.77 -17.37 27.10
C LYS A 342 -14.44 -15.99 27.04
N SER A 343 -13.66 -14.91 27.13
CA SER A 343 -14.20 -13.54 27.10
C SER A 343 -14.26 -13.01 25.67
N LYS A 344 -15.16 -12.04 25.41
CA LYS A 344 -15.36 -11.48 24.08
C LYS A 344 -14.06 -10.84 23.55
N SER A 345 -13.46 -11.48 22.57
CA SER A 345 -12.25 -11.01 21.89
C SER A 345 -12.52 -10.72 20.41
N VAL A 346 -11.63 -9.93 19.81
CA VAL A 346 -11.60 -9.68 18.37
C VAL A 346 -10.40 -10.41 17.76
N GLU A 347 -10.63 -11.10 16.64
CA GLU A 347 -9.59 -11.73 15.86
C GLU A 347 -9.19 -10.78 14.74
N LEU A 348 -7.96 -10.27 14.82
CA LEU A 348 -7.40 -9.37 13.83
C LEU A 348 -6.61 -10.20 12.82
N GLU A 349 -7.03 -10.17 11.55
CA GLU A 349 -6.41 -10.96 10.49
C GLU A 349 -5.10 -10.32 10.03
N ASP A 350 -5.13 -9.00 9.82
CA ASP A 350 -3.96 -8.20 9.48
C ASP A 350 -3.97 -6.90 10.29
N VAL A 351 -2.79 -6.45 10.72
CA VAL A 351 -2.60 -5.21 11.46
C VAL A 351 -1.38 -4.48 10.92
N LYS A 352 -1.59 -3.23 10.51
CA LYS A 352 -0.51 -2.32 10.10
C LYS A 352 -0.37 -1.23 11.13
N PHE A 353 0.86 -1.00 11.57
CA PHE A 353 1.16 0.00 12.58
C PHE A 353 1.87 1.20 11.97
N HIS A 354 1.71 2.35 12.64
CA HIS A 354 2.57 3.49 12.44
C HIS A 354 4.01 3.19 12.86
N GLN A 355 4.99 3.89 12.28
CA GLN A 355 6.42 3.75 12.59
C GLN A 355 6.76 3.91 14.08
N CYS A 356 5.89 4.55 14.84
CA CYS A 356 6.11 4.78 16.26
C CYS A 356 5.94 3.54 17.14
N VAL A 357 5.31 2.49 16.61
CA VAL A 357 5.06 1.24 17.34
C VAL A 357 6.26 0.32 17.29
N ARG A 358 6.66 -0.18 18.46
CA ARG A 358 7.75 -1.14 18.59
C ARG A 358 7.27 -2.54 18.19
N LEU A 359 7.41 -2.87 16.91
CA LEU A 359 6.99 -4.15 16.34
C LEU A 359 7.59 -5.37 17.06
N SER A 360 8.86 -5.26 17.50
CA SER A 360 9.51 -6.32 18.26
C SER A 360 8.84 -6.63 19.61
N ARG A 361 8.20 -5.66 20.26
CA ARG A 361 7.41 -5.93 21.46
C ARG A 361 6.09 -6.59 21.09
N PHE A 362 5.39 -6.03 20.10
CA PHE A 362 4.12 -6.58 19.64
C PHE A 362 4.21 -8.05 19.20
N GLU A 363 5.29 -8.44 18.51
CA GLU A 363 5.49 -9.83 18.09
C GLU A 363 5.65 -10.80 19.28
N ASN A 364 6.27 -10.35 20.37
CA ASN A 364 6.56 -11.19 21.54
C ASN A 364 5.34 -11.37 22.46
N ASP A 365 4.70 -10.27 22.86
CA ASP A 365 3.68 -10.27 23.91
C ASP A 365 2.35 -9.62 23.48
N ARG A 366 2.22 -9.26 22.19
CA ARG A 366 1.08 -8.52 21.63
C ARG A 366 0.84 -7.17 22.30
N THR A 367 1.84 -6.60 22.97
CA THR A 367 1.76 -5.27 23.58
C THR A 367 2.04 -4.18 22.55
N ILE A 368 1.07 -3.31 22.31
CA ILE A 368 1.23 -2.12 21.46
C ILE A 368 1.88 -1.02 22.28
N SER A 369 3.19 -0.84 22.11
CA SER A 369 4.02 0.15 22.83
C SER A 369 4.62 1.15 21.86
N PHE A 370 4.44 2.45 22.10
CA PHE A 370 4.87 3.50 21.17
C PHE A 370 5.12 4.85 21.87
N ILE A 371 5.88 5.72 21.21
CA ILE A 371 5.98 7.15 21.57
C ILE A 371 5.18 7.90 20.51
N PRO A 372 4.03 8.53 20.84
CA PRO A 372 3.14 9.11 19.83
C PRO A 372 3.72 10.39 19.20
N PRO A 373 3.60 10.58 17.87
CA PRO A 373 3.68 11.90 17.27
C PRO A 373 2.73 12.88 17.95
N ASP A 374 3.07 14.17 17.90
CA ASP A 374 2.22 15.20 18.48
C ASP A 374 1.03 15.54 17.58
N GLY A 375 -0.14 15.84 18.14
CA GLY A 375 -1.35 16.15 17.38
C GLY A 375 -2.04 14.91 16.78
N GLU A 376 -2.62 15.04 15.59
CA GLU A 376 -3.39 13.99 14.92
C GLU A 376 -2.52 13.04 14.09
N PHE A 377 -2.70 11.73 14.25
CA PHE A 377 -2.08 10.71 13.40
C PHE A 377 -2.87 9.38 13.46
N GLU A 378 -2.69 8.52 12.46
CA GLU A 378 -3.20 7.14 12.48
C GLU A 378 -2.20 6.23 13.18
N LEU A 379 -2.60 5.60 14.29
CA LEU A 379 -1.74 4.68 15.05
C LEU A 379 -1.65 3.31 14.38
N MET A 380 -2.79 2.77 13.98
CA MET A 380 -2.87 1.45 13.37
C MET A 380 -4.11 1.32 12.49
N SER A 381 -3.98 0.54 11.43
CA SER A 381 -5.10 -0.01 10.68
C SER A 381 -5.15 -1.52 10.90
N TYR A 382 -6.35 -2.07 10.94
CA TYR A 382 -6.58 -3.49 11.10
C TYR A 382 -7.64 -3.97 10.12
N ARG A 383 -7.49 -5.20 9.65
CA ARG A 383 -8.46 -5.86 8.80
C ARG A 383 -8.93 -7.14 9.47
N LEU A 384 -10.22 -7.40 9.38
CA LEU A 384 -10.79 -8.69 9.74
C LEU A 384 -11.96 -9.02 8.80
N ASN A 385 -12.14 -10.31 8.52
CA ASN A 385 -13.33 -10.79 7.84
C ASN A 385 -14.47 -10.98 8.85
N THR A 386 -15.69 -10.68 8.43
CA THR A 386 -16.86 -10.86 9.28
C THR A 386 -17.94 -11.65 8.56
N HIS A 387 -18.50 -12.64 9.24
CA HIS A 387 -19.68 -13.38 8.77
C HIS A 387 -20.98 -12.78 9.35
N VAL A 388 -20.97 -11.49 9.66
CA VAL A 388 -22.12 -10.80 10.24
C VAL A 388 -23.05 -10.34 9.12
N LYS A 389 -24.35 -10.39 9.39
CA LYS A 389 -25.35 -9.86 8.46
C LYS A 389 -25.09 -8.37 8.20
N PRO A 390 -25.27 -7.88 6.96
CA PRO A 390 -25.12 -6.47 6.63
C PRO A 390 -25.90 -5.56 7.57
N LEU A 391 -25.25 -4.49 8.05
CA LEU A 391 -25.85 -3.53 8.99
C LEU A 391 -27.08 -2.86 8.37
N ILE A 392 -27.01 -2.51 7.10
CA ILE A 392 -28.14 -2.01 6.32
C ILE A 392 -28.27 -2.94 5.12
N TRP A 393 -29.42 -3.61 5.02
CA TRP A 393 -29.75 -4.50 3.92
C TRP A 393 -30.69 -3.79 2.97
N ILE A 394 -30.30 -3.71 1.70
CA ILE A 394 -31.12 -3.13 0.64
C ILE A 394 -31.66 -4.26 -0.22
N GLU A 395 -32.96 -4.21 -0.46
CA GLU A 395 -33.66 -5.09 -1.38
C GLU A 395 -34.28 -4.21 -2.45
N SER A 396 -33.80 -4.35 -3.69
CA SER A 396 -34.25 -3.56 -4.84
C SER A 396 -34.88 -4.48 -5.88
N VAL A 397 -36.12 -4.19 -6.25
CA VAL A 397 -36.83 -4.82 -7.36
C VAL A 397 -37.00 -3.78 -8.45
N ILE A 398 -36.51 -4.10 -9.64
CA ILE A 398 -36.55 -3.22 -10.81
C ILE A 398 -37.53 -3.81 -11.83
N GLU A 399 -38.62 -3.09 -12.08
CA GLU A 399 -39.61 -3.42 -13.10
C GLU A 399 -39.41 -2.49 -14.30
N LYS A 400 -38.69 -2.97 -15.32
CA LYS A 400 -38.47 -2.23 -16.56
C LYS A 400 -39.52 -2.60 -17.60
N HIS A 401 -40.32 -1.62 -18.02
CA HIS A 401 -41.18 -1.70 -19.20
C HIS A 401 -40.48 -1.00 -20.36
N SER A 402 -39.95 -1.78 -21.30
CA SER A 402 -39.26 -1.25 -22.48
C SER A 402 -40.11 -0.19 -23.20
N HIS A 403 -39.46 0.89 -23.64
CA HIS A 403 -40.08 2.01 -24.38
C HIS A 403 -41.20 2.75 -23.63
N SER A 404 -41.29 2.63 -22.31
CA SER A 404 -42.37 3.26 -21.56
C SER A 404 -41.94 3.83 -20.22
N ARG A 405 -41.49 2.97 -19.30
CA ARG A 405 -41.23 3.37 -17.92
C ARG A 405 -40.40 2.36 -17.17
N ILE A 406 -39.75 2.82 -16.12
CA ILE A 406 -39.04 1.96 -15.17
C ILE A 406 -39.49 2.29 -13.75
N GLU A 407 -39.82 1.26 -13.00
CA GLU A 407 -40.24 1.37 -11.61
C GLU A 407 -39.22 0.68 -10.70
N TYR A 408 -38.83 1.37 -9.64
CA TYR A 408 -37.95 0.87 -8.60
C TYR A 408 -38.75 0.70 -7.32
N MET A 409 -38.75 -0.49 -6.74
CA MET A 409 -39.28 -0.75 -5.41
C MET A 409 -38.12 -1.15 -4.50
N ILE A 410 -37.77 -0.26 -3.57
CA ILE A 410 -36.56 -0.37 -2.77
C ILE A 410 -36.93 -0.39 -1.30
N LYS A 411 -36.46 -1.43 -0.62
CA LYS A 411 -36.72 -1.71 0.78
C LYS A 411 -35.41 -1.74 1.54
N ALA A 412 -35.25 -0.80 2.46
CA ALA A 412 -34.07 -0.71 3.30
C ALA A 412 -34.39 -1.23 4.70
N LYS A 413 -33.64 -2.22 5.18
CA LYS A 413 -33.77 -2.84 6.51
C LYS A 413 -32.51 -2.61 7.32
N SER A 414 -32.62 -2.02 8.51
CA SER A 414 -31.49 -1.88 9.44
C SER A 414 -31.37 -3.12 10.34
N GLN A 415 -30.28 -3.87 10.22
CA GLN A 415 -30.03 -5.12 10.94
C GLN A 415 -29.03 -4.98 12.10
N PHE A 416 -28.94 -3.81 12.71
CA PHE A 416 -28.15 -3.57 13.93
C PHE A 416 -29.04 -3.35 15.15
N LYS A 417 -28.41 -3.19 16.32
CA LYS A 417 -29.10 -3.06 17.61
C LYS A 417 -30.03 -1.86 17.60
N ARG A 418 -31.27 -2.04 18.10
CA ARG A 418 -32.31 -0.98 18.17
C ARG A 418 -31.92 0.28 18.94
N ARG A 419 -30.96 0.16 19.86
CA ARG A 419 -30.42 1.28 20.64
C ARG A 419 -29.43 2.16 19.86
N SER A 420 -28.92 1.65 18.75
CA SER A 420 -28.03 2.35 17.85
C SER A 420 -28.84 2.91 16.69
N THR A 421 -28.36 4.01 16.13
CA THR A 421 -29.01 4.73 15.04
C THR A 421 -27.96 5.07 14.01
N ALA A 422 -28.23 4.77 12.74
CA ALA A 422 -27.42 5.26 11.64
C ALA A 422 -27.86 6.69 11.29
N ASN A 423 -26.89 7.58 11.22
CA ASN A 423 -27.06 8.98 10.90
C ASN A 423 -26.73 9.21 9.42
N ASN A 424 -27.42 10.18 8.82
CA ASN A 424 -27.16 10.69 7.47
C ASN A 424 -26.96 9.57 6.44
N VAL A 425 -27.89 8.60 6.43
CA VAL A 425 -27.83 7.49 5.50
C VAL A 425 -28.20 7.99 4.11
N GLU A 426 -27.35 7.74 3.12
CA GLU A 426 -27.58 8.05 1.71
C GLU A 426 -27.50 6.77 0.90
N ILE A 427 -28.60 6.38 0.27
CA ILE A 427 -28.67 5.19 -0.58
C ILE A 427 -28.63 5.68 -2.03
N HIS A 428 -27.53 5.39 -2.71
CA HIS A 428 -27.24 5.74 -4.09
C HIS A 428 -27.68 4.60 -5.00
N ILE A 429 -28.69 4.85 -5.83
CA ILE A 429 -29.28 3.85 -6.72
C ILE A 429 -29.12 4.34 -8.16
N PRO A 430 -28.36 3.60 -9.00
CA PRO A 430 -28.22 3.93 -10.41
C PRO A 430 -29.56 3.84 -11.15
N VAL A 431 -29.81 4.84 -11.99
CA VAL A 431 -30.96 4.92 -12.89
C VAL A 431 -30.47 5.10 -14.33
N PRO A 432 -31.25 4.71 -15.36
CA PRO A 432 -30.86 4.92 -16.74
C PRO A 432 -30.60 6.41 -17.02
N ASN A 433 -29.61 6.70 -17.87
CA ASN A 433 -29.25 8.10 -18.18
C ASN A 433 -30.34 8.79 -19.01
N ASP A 434 -31.11 8.01 -19.76
CA ASP A 434 -32.23 8.45 -20.58
C ASP A 434 -33.55 8.57 -19.79
N ALA A 435 -33.54 8.24 -18.48
CA ALA A 435 -34.73 8.30 -17.65
C ALA A 435 -35.23 9.73 -17.45
N ASP A 436 -36.56 9.90 -17.53
CA ASP A 436 -37.20 11.20 -17.38
C ASP A 436 -38.38 11.16 -16.39
N SER A 437 -38.97 12.33 -16.15
CA SER A 437 -40.23 12.46 -15.40
C SER A 437 -40.26 11.72 -14.04
N PRO A 438 -39.30 11.98 -13.12
CA PRO A 438 -39.19 11.25 -11.85
C PRO A 438 -40.40 11.47 -10.95
N LYS A 439 -40.93 10.38 -10.38
CA LYS A 439 -41.96 10.40 -9.33
C LYS A 439 -41.53 9.51 -8.18
N PHE A 440 -41.44 10.08 -6.99
CA PHE A 440 -40.99 9.38 -5.79
C PHE A 440 -42.10 9.26 -4.74
N LYS A 441 -42.17 8.11 -4.09
CA LYS A 441 -43.00 7.86 -2.92
C LYS A 441 -42.18 7.15 -1.86
N THR A 442 -41.86 7.84 -0.78
CA THR A 442 -41.11 7.29 0.35
C THR A 442 -41.99 7.15 1.59
N THR A 443 -41.67 6.18 2.45
CA THR A 443 -42.23 6.13 3.81
C THR A 443 -41.54 7.13 4.74
N VAL A 444 -40.21 7.22 4.64
CA VAL A 444 -39.35 8.09 5.45
C VAL A 444 -38.18 8.58 4.60
N GLY A 445 -37.74 9.82 4.83
CA GLY A 445 -36.64 10.43 4.10
C GLY A 445 -37.09 11.05 2.77
N SER A 446 -36.15 11.71 2.11
CA SER A 446 -36.35 12.41 0.84
C SER A 446 -35.51 11.78 -0.26
N VAL A 447 -36.01 11.80 -1.49
CA VAL A 447 -35.26 11.35 -2.67
C VAL A 447 -34.90 12.56 -3.50
N LYS A 448 -33.63 12.65 -3.91
CA LYS A 448 -33.15 13.59 -4.92
C LYS A 448 -32.74 12.80 -6.16
N TRP A 449 -33.10 13.30 -7.33
CA TRP A 449 -32.60 12.80 -8.60
C TRP A 449 -31.35 13.58 -8.98
N VAL A 450 -30.27 12.88 -9.33
CA VAL A 450 -28.98 13.45 -9.71
C VAL A 450 -28.63 12.95 -11.12
N PRO A 451 -29.11 13.64 -12.18
CA PRO A 451 -28.87 13.23 -13.56
C PRO A 451 -27.38 13.19 -13.93
N GLU A 452 -26.57 14.08 -13.34
CA GLU A 452 -25.12 14.20 -13.59
C GLU A 452 -24.36 12.90 -13.31
N ASN A 453 -24.83 12.12 -12.34
CA ASN A 453 -24.26 10.83 -11.96
C ASN A 453 -25.13 9.64 -12.42
N SER A 454 -26.22 9.92 -13.17
CA SER A 454 -27.25 8.94 -13.54
C SER A 454 -27.74 8.11 -12.35
N GLU A 455 -28.06 8.77 -11.23
CA GLU A 455 -28.51 8.08 -10.00
C GLU A 455 -29.63 8.85 -9.27
N ILE A 456 -30.31 8.13 -8.38
CA ILE A 456 -31.12 8.72 -7.31
C ILE A 456 -30.44 8.52 -5.97
N VAL A 457 -30.55 9.52 -5.12
CA VAL A 457 -30.05 9.45 -3.76
C VAL A 457 -31.22 9.55 -2.80
N TRP A 458 -31.48 8.45 -2.10
CA TRP A 458 -32.47 8.41 -1.02
C TRP A 458 -31.79 8.71 0.32
N SER A 459 -32.09 9.89 0.87
CA SER A 459 -31.48 10.40 2.09
C SER A 459 -32.39 10.22 3.30
N ILE A 460 -31.86 9.57 4.33
CA ILE A 460 -32.53 9.27 5.60
C ILE A 460 -31.66 9.82 6.74
N LYS A 461 -32.06 10.96 7.32
CA LYS A 461 -31.27 11.63 8.39
C LYS A 461 -31.03 10.76 9.62
N SER A 462 -32.03 9.98 10.00
CA SER A 462 -31.97 9.11 11.18
C SER A 462 -32.64 7.77 10.88
N PHE A 463 -31.84 6.71 10.93
CA PHE A 463 -32.28 5.34 10.67
C PHE A 463 -31.98 4.46 11.89
N PRO A 464 -32.94 4.30 12.82
CA PRO A 464 -32.78 3.45 13.99
C PRO A 464 -32.62 1.97 13.61
N GLY A 465 -31.93 1.18 14.44
CA GLY A 465 -31.75 -0.26 14.23
C GLY A 465 -33.07 -1.04 14.33
N GLY A 466 -33.23 -2.10 13.52
CA GLY A 466 -34.41 -2.95 13.50
C GLY A 466 -35.65 -2.30 12.86
N LYS A 467 -35.46 -1.25 12.07
CA LYS A 467 -36.50 -0.58 11.30
C LYS A 467 -36.40 -0.96 9.83
N GLU A 468 -37.51 -0.79 9.13
CA GLU A 468 -37.62 -1.03 7.71
C GLU A 468 -38.34 0.15 7.08
N TYR A 469 -37.80 0.66 5.97
CA TYR A 469 -38.37 1.74 5.19
C TYR A 469 -38.49 1.33 3.73
N LEU A 470 -39.46 1.92 3.04
CA LEU A 470 -39.76 1.63 1.65
C LEU A 470 -39.70 2.92 0.82
N MET A 471 -39.13 2.81 -0.37
CA MET A 471 -39.12 3.83 -1.39
C MET A 471 -39.59 3.22 -2.71
N ARG A 472 -40.51 3.91 -3.38
CA ARG A 472 -40.91 3.61 -4.76
C ARG A 472 -40.53 4.79 -5.65
N ALA A 473 -39.79 4.52 -6.72
CA ALA A 473 -39.52 5.49 -7.76
C ALA A 473 -40.16 5.04 -9.08
N HIS A 474 -40.64 5.99 -9.86
CA HIS A 474 -41.16 5.78 -11.20
C HIS A 474 -40.50 6.81 -12.11
N PHE A 475 -39.97 6.33 -13.24
CA PHE A 475 -39.40 7.13 -14.31
C PHE A 475 -40.07 6.78 -15.62
N GLY A 476 -40.19 7.74 -16.52
CA GLY A 476 -40.45 7.46 -17.92
C GLY A 476 -39.16 6.98 -18.60
N LEU A 477 -39.33 6.22 -19.67
CA LEU A 477 -38.24 5.87 -20.59
C LEU A 477 -38.62 6.37 -21.99
N PRO A 478 -37.66 6.86 -22.78
CA PRO A 478 -37.91 7.24 -24.16
C PRO A 478 -38.41 6.05 -24.98
N SER A 479 -39.24 6.34 -25.99
CA SER A 479 -39.74 5.32 -26.91
C SER A 479 -38.66 4.78 -27.84
N VAL A 480 -37.55 5.51 -28.01
CA VAL A 480 -36.40 5.13 -28.83
C VAL A 480 -35.32 4.56 -27.90
N GLU A 481 -34.82 3.37 -28.22
CA GLU A 481 -33.72 2.75 -27.47
C GLU A 481 -32.39 3.46 -27.73
N ALA A 482 -31.59 3.61 -26.69
CA ALA A 482 -30.20 4.04 -26.83
C ALA A 482 -29.38 2.97 -27.56
N GLU A 483 -28.46 3.40 -28.43
CA GLU A 483 -27.59 2.51 -29.22
C GLU A 483 -26.56 1.78 -28.33
N ASP A 484 -26.14 2.43 -27.24
CA ASP A 484 -25.14 1.91 -26.31
C ASP A 484 -25.78 1.26 -25.07
N LYS A 485 -25.26 0.07 -24.72
CA LYS A 485 -25.64 -0.60 -23.47
C LYS A 485 -24.90 0.05 -22.31
N GLU A 486 -25.66 0.72 -21.45
CA GLU A 486 -25.13 1.25 -20.20
C GLU A 486 -24.63 0.14 -19.27
N GLY A 487 -23.54 0.43 -18.55
CA GLY A 487 -23.10 -0.38 -17.44
C GLY A 487 -24.19 -0.48 -16.37
N LYS A 488 -24.11 -1.51 -15.51
CA LYS A 488 -24.98 -1.63 -14.34
C LYS A 488 -24.15 -1.37 -13.10
N PRO A 489 -23.98 -0.10 -12.66
CA PRO A 489 -23.31 0.15 -11.41
C PRO A 489 -24.11 -0.50 -10.26
N PRO A 490 -23.44 -0.97 -9.21
CA PRO A 490 -24.12 -1.49 -8.03
C PRO A 490 -24.74 -0.36 -7.20
N ILE A 491 -25.69 -0.70 -6.33
CA ILE A 491 -26.23 0.23 -5.34
C ILE A 491 -25.16 0.43 -4.27
N SER A 492 -24.93 1.68 -3.85
CA SER A 492 -24.02 1.98 -2.75
C SER A 492 -24.75 2.70 -1.63
N VAL A 493 -24.30 2.49 -0.39
CA VAL A 493 -24.93 3.09 0.79
C VAL A 493 -23.87 3.77 1.63
N LYS A 494 -24.05 5.06 1.86
CA LYS A 494 -23.29 5.83 2.85
C LYS A 494 -24.06 5.85 4.16
N PHE A 495 -23.38 5.58 5.26
CA PHE A 495 -23.98 5.62 6.59
C PHE A 495 -22.91 5.85 7.65
N GLU A 496 -23.32 6.40 8.79
CA GLU A 496 -22.48 6.55 9.96
C GLU A 496 -23.24 6.12 11.21
N ILE A 497 -22.69 5.19 11.98
CA ILE A 497 -23.26 4.71 13.25
C ILE A 497 -22.28 5.06 14.37
N PRO A 498 -22.56 6.12 15.16
CA PRO A 498 -21.72 6.49 16.28
C PRO A 498 -21.90 5.51 17.46
N TYR A 499 -20.87 5.43 18.30
CA TYR A 499 -20.80 4.58 19.50
C TYR A 499 -21.05 3.09 19.22
N PHE A 500 -20.69 2.63 18.03
CA PHE A 500 -20.91 1.26 17.57
C PHE A 500 -19.62 0.68 16.96
N THR A 501 -19.39 -0.60 17.21
CA THR A 501 -18.37 -1.41 16.53
C THR A 501 -19.02 -2.70 16.05
N THR A 502 -18.77 -3.05 14.79
CA THR A 502 -19.23 -4.29 14.17
C THR A 502 -18.32 -5.43 14.56
N SER A 503 -16.99 -5.20 14.58
CA SER A 503 -16.01 -6.19 15.00
C SER A 503 -16.12 -6.56 16.49
N GLY A 504 -16.64 -5.62 17.30
CA GLY A 504 -16.64 -5.75 18.75
C GLY A 504 -15.30 -5.47 19.40
N ILE A 505 -14.35 -4.84 18.69
CA ILE A 505 -13.11 -4.30 19.24
C ILE A 505 -13.40 -3.33 20.39
N GLN A 506 -12.55 -3.36 21.40
CA GLN A 506 -12.63 -2.55 22.60
C GLN A 506 -11.24 -2.13 23.06
N VAL A 507 -11.07 -0.84 23.28
CA VAL A 507 -9.91 -0.29 23.98
C VAL A 507 -10.08 -0.57 25.46
N ARG A 508 -9.25 -1.47 26.01
CA ARG A 508 -9.31 -1.89 27.42
C ARG A 508 -8.60 -0.91 28.34
N TYR A 509 -7.44 -0.43 27.90
CA TYR A 509 -6.66 0.57 28.62
C TYR A 509 -5.73 1.31 27.67
N LEU A 510 -5.39 2.54 28.04
CA LEU A 510 -4.27 3.27 27.52
C LEU A 510 -3.39 3.69 28.69
N LYS A 511 -2.20 3.11 28.80
CA LYS A 511 -1.23 3.46 29.84
C LYS A 511 -0.32 4.55 29.29
N ILE A 512 -0.21 5.65 30.02
CA ILE A 512 0.67 6.78 29.69
C ILE A 512 1.81 6.78 30.69
N ILE A 513 3.04 6.67 30.21
CA ILE A 513 4.26 6.60 31.03
C ILE A 513 5.14 7.80 30.66
N GLU A 514 5.28 8.75 31.57
CA GLU A 514 6.12 9.92 31.40
C GLU A 514 6.95 10.14 32.66
N LYS A 515 8.21 10.61 32.51
CA LYS A 515 9.15 10.82 33.62
C LYS A 515 8.65 11.83 34.64
N SER A 516 7.92 12.85 34.17
CA SER A 516 7.33 13.89 35.02
C SER A 516 6.09 13.42 35.80
N GLY A 517 5.53 12.25 35.47
CA GLY A 517 4.44 11.63 36.23
C GLY A 517 3.11 12.40 36.20
N TYR A 518 2.87 13.27 35.21
CA TYR A 518 1.60 13.98 35.13
C TYR A 518 0.42 13.03 34.90
N GLN A 519 -0.76 13.46 35.34
CA GLN A 519 -2.00 12.79 35.01
C GLN A 519 -2.48 13.26 33.63
N ALA A 520 -2.88 12.31 32.78
CA ALA A 520 -3.45 12.58 31.47
C ALA A 520 -4.82 11.88 31.33
N LEU A 521 -5.71 12.48 30.55
CA LEU A 521 -7.09 12.02 30.36
C LEU A 521 -7.24 11.36 28.98
N PRO A 522 -7.38 10.03 28.90
CA PRO A 522 -7.69 9.35 27.66
C PRO A 522 -9.21 9.32 27.39
N TRP A 523 -9.58 9.69 26.18
CA TRP A 523 -10.94 9.64 25.64
C TRP A 523 -10.99 8.67 24.48
N VAL A 524 -12.09 7.93 24.34
CA VAL A 524 -12.31 7.04 23.20
C VAL A 524 -13.73 7.18 22.67
N ARG A 525 -13.87 7.24 21.34
CA ARG A 525 -15.14 7.06 20.66
C ARG A 525 -15.03 6.01 19.57
N TYR A 526 -16.16 5.40 19.28
CA TYR A 526 -16.28 4.35 18.28
C TYR A 526 -17.22 4.83 17.18
N ILE A 527 -16.83 4.68 15.93
CA ILE A 527 -17.62 5.09 14.77
C ILE A 527 -17.58 3.93 13.78
N THR A 528 -18.74 3.51 13.29
CA THR A 528 -18.82 2.56 12.17
C THR A 528 -19.40 3.28 10.96
N GLN A 529 -18.75 3.17 9.81
CA GLN A 529 -19.15 3.80 8.57
C GLN A 529 -19.05 2.82 7.40
N ASN A 530 -19.56 3.20 6.24
CA ASN A 530 -19.34 2.45 5.00
C ASN A 530 -17.87 2.57 4.55
N GLY A 531 -17.34 1.51 3.93
CA GLY A 531 -16.07 1.60 3.23
C GLY A 531 -16.21 2.05 1.77
N GLY A 532 -15.08 2.32 1.11
CA GLY A 532 -15.05 2.81 -0.27
C GLY A 532 -15.61 1.83 -1.31
N ASN A 533 -15.65 0.53 -1.00
CA ASN A 533 -16.15 -0.53 -1.87
C ASN A 533 -17.47 -1.14 -1.36
N THR A 534 -18.36 -0.32 -0.79
CA THR A 534 -19.64 -0.81 -0.25
C THR A 534 -20.70 -0.84 -1.34
N ASN A 535 -20.80 -1.99 -2.01
CA ASN A 535 -21.76 -2.28 -3.07
C ASN A 535 -22.79 -3.28 -2.52
N ILE A 536 -23.97 -2.78 -2.15
CA ILE A 536 -25.02 -3.52 -1.43
C ILE A 536 -26.09 -4.04 -2.38
#